data_AF-A0A9E0T2H3-F1
#
_entry.id   AF-A0A9E0T2H3-F1
#
_cell.length_a   1.000
_cell.length_b   1.000
_cell.length_c   1.000
_cell.angle_alpha   90.00
_cell.angle_beta   90.00
_cell.angle_gamma   90.00
#
_symmetry.space_group_name_H-M   'P 1'
#
loop_
_entity.id
_entity.type
_entity.pdbx_description
1 polymer ?
#
loop_
_entity_poly.entity_id
_entity_poly.type
_entity_poly.pdbx_seq_one_letter_code
_entity_poly.pdbx_strand_id
1 'polypeptide(L)' 'MNATLASLDPFQPLREALRREDPAAEVRQGPSPDTVEIASNLPQQRVEAIMAAVLGMDGEGCCSDGESGESCCGCCGE' A
#
# COMPACT_ATOMS: atom_id res chain seq x y z
N MET A 1 -25.40 -18.96 -6.14
CA MET A 1 -24.96 -17.58 -5.83
C MET A 1 -23.55 -17.70 -5.27
N ASN A 2 -22.50 -17.54 -6.08
CA ASN A 2 -21.13 -17.78 -5.64
C ASN A 2 -20.21 -16.75 -6.29
N ALA A 3 -20.14 -15.55 -5.71
CA ALA A 3 -19.37 -14.43 -6.23
C ALA A 3 -18.93 -13.51 -5.09
N THR A 4 -18.13 -14.01 -4.14
CA THR A 4 -17.52 -13.15 -3.10
C THR A 4 -16.16 -13.68 -2.62
N LEU A 5 -15.43 -14.35 -3.51
CA LEU A 5 -13.97 -14.52 -3.38
C LEU A 5 -13.31 -13.79 -4.56
N ALA A 6 -13.79 -12.58 -4.87
CA ALA A 6 -13.08 -11.68 -5.75
C ALA A 6 -11.76 -11.36 -5.05
N SER A 7 -10.70 -11.99 -5.56
CA SER A 7 -9.30 -11.75 -5.29
C SER A 7 -9.05 -10.36 -4.73
N LEU A 8 -8.72 -10.28 -3.44
CA LEU A 8 -8.12 -9.10 -2.85
C LEU A 8 -6.76 -8.94 -3.54
N ASP A 9 -6.73 -8.18 -4.64
CA ASP A 9 -5.48 -7.76 -5.27
C ASP A 9 -4.73 -6.93 -4.23
N PRO A 10 -3.63 -7.44 -3.63
CA PRO A 10 -2.98 -6.76 -2.51
C PRO A 10 -2.35 -5.44 -2.96
N PHE A 11 -2.19 -5.25 -4.27
CA PHE A 11 -1.64 -4.06 -4.90
C PHE A 11 -2.70 -3.04 -5.32
N GLN A 12 -3.99 -3.31 -5.09
CA GLN A 12 -5.08 -2.38 -5.44
C GLN A 12 -4.91 -0.97 -4.83
N PRO A 13 -4.54 -0.80 -3.55
CA PRO A 13 -4.30 0.53 -3.00
C PRO A 13 -3.09 1.22 -3.63
N LEU A 14 -2.02 0.47 -3.96
CA LEU A 14 -0.83 1.00 -4.61
C LEU A 14 -1.15 1.46 -6.05
N ARG A 15 -1.92 0.67 -6.80
CA ARG A 15 -2.42 1.02 -8.13
C ARG A 15 -3.24 2.28 -8.11
N GLU A 16 -4.14 2.41 -7.13
CA GLU A 16 -4.99 3.59 -7.04
C GLU A 16 -4.18 4.83 -6.70
N ALA A 17 -3.24 4.74 -5.75
CA ALA A 17 -2.38 5.86 -5.38
C ALA A 17 -1.51 6.32 -6.57
N LEU A 18 -0.87 5.39 -7.29
CA LEU A 18 -0.10 5.69 -8.48
C LEU A 18 -0.97 6.30 -9.59
N ARG A 19 -2.17 5.78 -9.83
CA ARG A 19 -3.08 6.29 -10.87
C ARG A 19 -3.63 7.69 -10.58
N ARG A 20 -3.66 8.13 -9.31
CA ARG A 20 -4.04 9.50 -8.96
C ARG A 20 -2.98 10.51 -9.42
N GLU A 21 -1.70 10.14 -9.40
CA GLU A 21 -0.61 11.01 -9.84
C GLU A 21 -0.24 10.81 -11.31
N ASP A 22 -0.19 9.57 -11.79
CA ASP A 22 0.03 9.21 -13.19
C ASP A 22 -1.08 8.27 -13.67
N PRO A 23 -2.08 8.75 -14.44
CA PRO A 23 -3.23 7.93 -14.85
C PRO A 23 -2.85 6.76 -15.76
N ALA A 24 -1.66 6.82 -16.37
CA ALA A 24 -1.06 5.76 -17.18
C ALA A 24 -0.28 4.72 -16.35
N ALA A 25 -0.18 4.89 -15.03
CA ALA A 25 0.58 3.98 -14.19
C ALA A 25 -0.03 2.57 -14.15
N GLU A 26 0.82 1.57 -14.28
CA GLU A 26 0.49 0.15 -14.19
C GLU A 26 1.34 -0.53 -13.13
N VAL A 27 0.70 -1.37 -12.32
CA VAL A 27 1.37 -2.23 -11.33
C VAL A 27 1.04 -3.67 -11.68
N ARG A 28 2.07 -4.50 -11.75
CA ARG A 28 1.94 -5.93 -12.05
C ARG A 28 2.82 -6.73 -11.10
N GLN A 29 2.40 -7.96 -10.81
CA GLN A 29 3.25 -8.89 -10.08
C GLN A 29 4.43 -9.28 -10.96
N GLY A 30 5.63 -9.19 -10.39
CA GLY A 30 6.85 -9.57 -11.08
C GLY A 30 7.01 -11.09 -11.19
N PRO A 31 8.15 -11.57 -11.71
CA PRO A 31 8.42 -13.00 -11.86
C PRO A 31 8.50 -13.77 -10.54
N SER A 32 8.65 -13.06 -9.40
CA SER A 32 8.68 -13.64 -8.06
C SER A 32 7.48 -13.15 -7.25
N PRO A 33 6.96 -13.96 -6.31
CA PRO A 33 5.81 -13.57 -5.50
C PRO A 33 6.05 -12.30 -4.66
N ASP A 34 7.31 -12.04 -4.29
CA ASP A 34 7.75 -10.88 -3.52
C ASP A 34 8.20 -9.68 -4.38
N THR A 35 8.13 -9.78 -5.71
CA THR A 35 8.51 -8.67 -6.60
C THR A 35 7.31 -8.04 -7.26
N VAL A 36 7.35 -6.71 -7.37
CA VAL A 36 6.32 -5.91 -8.04
C VAL A 36 6.99 -5.05 -9.12
N GLU A 37 6.40 -5.03 -10.30
CA GLU A 37 6.83 -4.20 -11.42
C GLU A 37 5.87 -3.01 -11.55
N ILE A 38 6.43 -1.81 -11.54
CA ILE A 38 5.68 -0.55 -11.64
C ILE A 38 6.14 0.17 -12.88
N ALA A 39 5.23 0.35 -13.84
CA ALA A 39 5.43 1.21 -14.99
C ALA A 39 4.69 2.53 -14.74
N SER A 40 5.41 3.65 -14.65
CA SER A 40 4.81 4.98 -14.54
C SER A 40 5.72 6.03 -15.16
N ASN A 41 5.17 7.20 -15.46
CA ASN A 41 5.95 8.37 -15.87
C ASN A 41 6.52 9.16 -14.68
N LEU A 42 6.24 8.73 -13.45
CA LEU A 42 6.70 9.40 -12.25
C LEU A 42 8.20 9.13 -12.04
N PRO A 43 8.95 10.11 -11.49
CA PRO A 43 10.33 9.87 -11.08
C PRO A 43 10.37 8.80 -9.98
N GLN A 44 11.42 7.98 -9.96
CA GLN A 44 11.57 6.87 -9.02
C GLN A 44 11.31 7.27 -7.56
N GLN A 45 11.84 8.41 -7.13
CA GLN A 45 11.66 8.96 -5.78
C GLN A 45 10.18 9.19 -5.40
N ARG A 46 9.33 9.54 -6.37
CA ARG A 46 7.87 9.67 -6.14
C ARG A 46 7.21 8.33 -6.01
N VAL A 47 7.56 7.37 -6.88
CA VAL A 47 7.05 6.00 -6.79
C VAL A 47 7.42 5.38 -5.44
N GLU A 48 8.65 5.56 -4.99
CA GLU A 48 9.11 5.10 -3.66
C GLU A 48 8.32 5.75 -2.52
N ALA A 49 8.06 7.07 -2.57
CA ALA A 49 7.26 7.74 -1.56
C ALA A 49 5.81 7.23 -1.50
N ILE A 50 5.19 6.96 -2.66
CA ILE A 50 3.84 6.39 -2.73
C ILE A 50 3.83 4.97 -2.18
N MET A 51 4.83 4.16 -2.55
CA MET A 51 4.99 2.81 -2.00
C MET A 51 5.15 2.85 -0.48
N ALA A 52 5.99 3.73 0.05
CA ALA A 52 6.20 3.87 1.49
C ALA A 52 4.92 4.30 2.21
N ALA A 53 4.18 5.26 1.66
CA ALA A 53 2.91 5.72 2.22
C ALA A 53 1.80 4.65 2.19
N VAL A 54 1.74 3.83 1.13
CA VAL A 54 0.70 2.80 0.97
C VAL A 54 1.04 1.53 1.74
N LEU A 55 2.30 1.09 1.70
CA LEU A 55 2.77 -0.12 2.38
C LEU A 55 3.11 0.13 3.86
N GLY A 56 3.01 1.38 4.33
CA GLY A 56 3.34 1.74 5.70
C GLY A 56 4.82 1.53 6.04
N MET A 57 5.71 1.71 5.05
CA MET A 57 7.17 1.65 5.26
C MET A 57 7.74 2.98 5.78
N ASP A 58 6.90 4.00 5.99
CA ASP A 58 7.22 5.11 6.87
C ASP A 58 7.19 4.59 8.31
N GLY A 59 8.37 4.46 8.92
CA GLY A 59 8.58 3.85 10.22
C GLY A 59 7.83 4.53 11.37
N GLU A 60 6.61 4.08 11.62
CA GLU A 60 5.90 4.32 12.88
C GLU A 60 5.13 3.03 13.22
N GLY A 61 5.65 2.14 14.06
CA GLY A 61 5.83 2.49 15.46
C GLY A 61 4.49 2.65 16.21
N CYS A 62 3.33 2.38 15.61
CA CYS A 62 2.05 2.44 16.34
C CYS A 62 1.73 1.14 17.11
N CYS A 63 2.75 0.54 17.72
CA CYS A 63 2.69 -0.50 18.76
C CYS A 63 4.04 -0.55 19.51
N SER A 64 4.75 0.56 19.68
CA SER A 64 5.87 0.59 20.64
C SER A 64 5.28 0.67 22.04
N ASP A 65 5.13 -0.52 22.63
CA ASP A 65 4.93 -0.80 24.05
C ASP A 65 5.64 0.23 24.92
N GLY A 66 4.86 1.21 25.35
CA GLY A 66 5.30 2.43 26.01
C GLY A 66 4.11 2.99 26.74
N GLU A 67 3.84 2.38 27.89
CA GLU A 67 2.92 2.81 28.93
C GLU A 67 2.80 4.34 29.01
N SER A 68 1.70 4.92 28.49
CA SER A 68 0.86 5.94 29.15
C SER A 68 -0.02 6.68 28.13
N GLY A 69 -1.32 6.38 28.19
CA GLY A 69 -2.46 7.23 27.87
C GLY A 69 -2.33 8.26 26.74
N GLU A 70 -2.83 7.92 25.55
CA GLU A 70 -4.04 8.54 24.96
C GLU A 70 -4.24 8.01 23.53
N SER A 71 -5.30 7.22 23.38
CA SER A 71 -6.06 7.04 22.14
C SER A 71 -5.26 6.79 20.85
N CYS A 72 -4.77 5.56 20.67
CA CYS A 72 -4.50 5.04 19.33
C CYS A 72 -5.83 4.98 18.54
N CYS A 73 -6.04 5.96 17.67
CA CYS A 73 -7.14 5.95 16.72
C CYS A 73 -6.97 4.79 15.73
N GLY A 74 -7.70 3.70 15.98
CA GLY A 74 -8.45 3.05 14.90
C GLY A 74 -7.84 1.85 14.17
N CYS A 75 -6.88 1.12 14.75
CA CYS A 75 -6.49 -0.21 14.24
C CYS A 75 -6.84 -1.30 15.25
N CYS A 76 -8.12 -1.70 15.26
CA CYS A 76 -8.70 -2.99 15.70
C CYS A 76 -10.15 -2.74 16.11
N GLY A 77 -11.08 -2.97 15.19
CA GLY A 77 -12.51 -2.84 15.44
C GLY A 77 -13.29 -3.84 14.59
N GLU A 78 -13.19 -5.13 14.93
CA GLU A 78 -14.29 -6.09 15.11
C GLU A 78 -13.78 -7.35 15.82
#